data_AF-A0A961XQE2-F1
#
_entry.id   AF-A0A961XQE2-F1
#
_cell.length_a   1.000
_cell.length_b   1.000
_cell.length_c   1.000
_cell.angle_alpha   90.00
_cell.angle_beta   90.00
_cell.angle_gamma   90.00
#
_symmetry.space_group_name_H-M   'P 1'
#
loop_
_entity.id
_entity.type
_entity.pdbx_description
1 polymer ?
#
loop_
_entity_poly.entity_id
_entity_poly.type
_entity_poly.pdbx_seq_one_letter_code
_entity_poly.pdbx_strand_id
1 'polypeptide(L)'
;MLQSNGDRIAVSQAELLFRGDYSREGNDLVLHGEGNSLFVNGYFLSDSPPDLVAPNGAFLSGATVTLLAGPLAPGQYAQNGDIAGLLKIGKVQTLEGEATATHSDGTKSVLAVGEAVYQGDIVETGDGSKLGVSFIDNTVFSMSANARMVLNELIFDPAAAGKSSMVFNLVEGAFVFVAGEVAPNGNMQIVTPIATMGIRGTTPKVLINSQLGVGEFTVLPDPDTGHVGSYVLINPSTGAI
;
A
#
# COMPACT_ATOMS: atom_id res chain seq x y z
N MET A 1 7.96 -16.70 -1.62
CA MET A 1 7.45 -17.32 -2.87
C MET A 1 6.00 -16.85 -3.00
N LEU A 2 5.74 -15.82 -3.80
CA LEU A 2 4.38 -15.30 -4.00
C LEU A 2 3.71 -16.19 -5.04
N GLN A 3 2.87 -17.12 -4.60
CA GLN A 3 2.08 -17.97 -5.49
C GLN A 3 0.82 -17.21 -5.90
N SER A 4 0.86 -16.57 -7.07
CA SER A 4 -0.35 -16.15 -7.78
C SER A 4 -0.90 -17.37 -8.52
N ASN A 5 -1.77 -18.15 -7.86
CA ASN A 5 -2.58 -19.19 -8.49
C ASN A 5 -3.98 -19.24 -7.84
N GLY A 6 -4.55 -18.06 -7.53
CA GLY A 6 -5.93 -17.92 -7.07
C GLY A 6 -6.89 -17.56 -8.21
N ASP A 7 -8.16 -17.93 -8.08
CA ASP A 7 -9.23 -17.43 -8.95
C ASP A 7 -9.20 -15.90 -8.97
N ARG A 8 -9.49 -15.30 -10.13
CA ARG A 8 -9.61 -13.85 -10.30
C ARG A 8 -11.05 -13.47 -10.52
N ILE A 9 -11.51 -12.43 -9.83
CA ILE A 9 -12.83 -11.84 -10.04
C ILE A 9 -12.66 -10.56 -10.85
N ALA A 10 -13.32 -10.52 -12.01
CA ALA A 10 -13.30 -9.35 -12.88
C ALA A 10 -14.14 -8.22 -12.28
N VAL A 11 -13.53 -7.04 -12.16
CA VAL A 11 -14.21 -5.79 -11.82
C VAL A 11 -14.37 -5.00 -13.11
N SER A 12 -15.61 -4.66 -13.47
CA SER A 12 -15.92 -4.03 -14.76
C SER A 12 -15.36 -2.62 -14.91
N GLN A 13 -15.08 -1.94 -13.80
CA GLN A 13 -14.58 -0.57 -13.76
C GLN A 13 -13.27 -0.51 -12.96
N ALA A 14 -12.18 -0.08 -13.61
CA ALA A 14 -10.89 0.05 -12.96
C ALA A 14 -10.92 1.08 -11.80
N GLU A 15 -11.67 2.16 -11.97
CA GLU A 15 -11.84 3.17 -10.93
C GLU A 15 -12.47 2.61 -9.66
N LEU A 16 -13.51 1.79 -9.77
CA LEU A 16 -14.13 1.12 -8.62
C LEU A 16 -13.11 0.24 -7.88
N LEU A 17 -12.24 -0.46 -8.62
CA LEU A 17 -11.18 -1.28 -8.03
C LEU A 17 -10.13 -0.42 -7.31
N PHE A 18 -9.61 0.64 -7.91
CA PHE A 18 -8.43 1.32 -7.34
C PHE A 18 -8.77 2.50 -6.42
N ARG A 19 -9.95 3.09 -6.56
CA ARG A 19 -10.40 4.26 -5.78
C ARG A 19 -11.65 4.01 -4.94
N GLY A 20 -12.39 2.94 -5.20
CA GLY A 20 -13.61 2.64 -4.46
C GLY A 20 -13.39 2.50 -2.95
N ASP A 21 -14.46 2.71 -2.20
CA ASP A 21 -14.55 2.41 -0.78
C ASP A 21 -14.85 0.92 -0.61
N TYR A 22 -14.04 0.26 0.22
CA TYR A 22 -14.15 -1.16 0.48
C TYR A 22 -14.77 -1.38 1.85
N SER A 23 -15.70 -2.32 1.95
CA SER A 23 -16.28 -2.72 3.23
C SER A 23 -16.62 -4.20 3.24
N ARG A 24 -16.78 -4.74 4.45
CA ARG A 24 -17.25 -6.10 4.69
C ARG A 24 -18.71 -6.08 5.13
N GLU A 25 -19.51 -6.95 4.53
CA GLU A 25 -20.85 -7.27 5.01
C GLU A 25 -20.88 -8.75 5.39
N GLY A 26 -20.55 -9.05 6.65
CA GLY A 26 -20.34 -10.43 7.10
C GLY A 26 -19.16 -11.07 6.36
N ASN A 27 -19.45 -12.09 5.55
CA ASN A 27 -18.44 -12.78 4.73
C ASN A 27 -18.35 -12.25 3.30
N ASP A 28 -19.12 -11.22 2.98
CA ASP A 28 -19.22 -10.65 1.65
C ASP A 28 -18.35 -9.39 1.54
N LEU A 29 -17.83 -9.17 0.34
CA LEU A 29 -17.08 -7.97 0.01
C LEU A 29 -17.99 -7.00 -0.74
N VAL A 30 -17.96 -5.74 -0.32
CA VAL A 30 -18.67 -4.65 -0.98
C VAL A 30 -17.67 -3.59 -1.39
N LEU A 31 -17.71 -3.20 -2.67
CA LEU A 31 -17.02 -2.03 -3.20
C LEU A 31 -18.07 -1.01 -3.57
N HIS A 32 -17.88 0.23 -3.13
CA HIS A 32 -18.70 1.37 -3.52
C HIS A 32 -17.83 2.41 -4.22
N GLY A 33 -18.36 3.07 -5.24
CA GLY A 33 -17.73 4.19 -5.91
C GLY A 33 -18.78 5.09 -6.52
N GLU A 34 -18.35 6.10 -7.28
CA GLU A 34 -19.28 7.05 -7.89
C GLU A 34 -20.26 6.35 -8.85
N GLY A 35 -21.50 6.19 -8.40
CA GLY A 35 -22.60 5.59 -9.18
C GLY A 35 -22.49 4.09 -9.42
N ASN A 36 -21.48 3.41 -8.86
CA ASN A 36 -21.23 1.99 -9.09
C ASN A 36 -21.00 1.26 -7.77
N SER A 37 -21.48 0.02 -7.70
CA SER A 37 -21.16 -0.88 -6.60
C SER A 37 -20.88 -2.28 -7.14
N LEU A 38 -19.98 -3.00 -6.46
CA LEU A 38 -19.76 -4.42 -6.67
C LEU A 38 -20.00 -5.14 -5.35
N PHE A 39 -20.83 -6.18 -5.41
CA PHE A 39 -21.07 -7.10 -4.30
C PHE A 39 -20.52 -8.46 -4.66
N VAL A 40 -19.61 -8.99 -3.83
CA VAL A 40 -19.00 -10.30 -4.03
C VAL A 40 -19.36 -11.20 -2.86
N ASN A 41 -20.29 -12.12 -3.11
CA ASN A 41 -20.76 -13.04 -2.09
C ASN A 41 -19.68 -14.05 -1.70
N GLY A 42 -19.53 -14.29 -0.41
CA GLY A 42 -18.62 -15.26 0.18
C GLY A 42 -17.14 -14.96 -0.03
N TYR A 43 -16.78 -13.72 -0.39
CA TYR A 43 -15.39 -13.36 -0.71
C TYR A 43 -14.41 -13.69 0.43
N PHE A 44 -14.85 -13.55 1.68
CA PHE A 44 -14.05 -13.81 2.87
C PHE A 44 -14.26 -15.21 3.48
N LEU A 45 -14.92 -16.13 2.78
CA LEU A 45 -15.06 -17.53 3.22
C LEU A 45 -13.79 -18.36 2.96
N SER A 46 -12.88 -17.86 2.13
CA SER A 46 -11.61 -18.52 1.80
C SER A 46 -10.47 -17.95 2.66
N ASP A 47 -9.57 -18.83 3.13
CA ASP A 47 -8.30 -18.42 3.76
C ASP A 47 -7.36 -17.70 2.77
N SER A 48 -7.60 -17.85 1.47
CA SER A 48 -6.92 -17.12 0.40
C SER A 48 -7.97 -16.49 -0.51
N PRO A 49 -8.44 -15.28 -0.19
CA PRO A 49 -9.43 -14.59 -1.01
C PRO A 49 -8.94 -14.37 -2.45
N PRO A 50 -9.83 -14.42 -3.45
CA PRO A 50 -9.45 -14.28 -4.85
C PRO A 50 -8.98 -12.86 -5.18
N ASP A 51 -8.08 -12.73 -6.15
CA ASP A 51 -7.63 -11.41 -6.61
C ASP A 51 -8.76 -10.69 -7.36
N LEU A 52 -8.76 -9.37 -7.31
CA LEU A 52 -9.67 -8.54 -8.11
C LEU A 52 -8.91 -7.92 -9.28
N VAL A 53 -9.42 -8.09 -10.50
CA VAL A 53 -8.74 -7.67 -11.73
C VAL A 53 -9.60 -6.71 -12.55
N ALA A 54 -9.00 -5.60 -12.98
CA ALA A 54 -9.61 -4.62 -13.88
C ALA A 54 -9.50 -5.05 -15.36
N PRO A 55 -10.27 -4.44 -16.28
CA PRO A 55 -10.26 -4.82 -17.70
C PRO A 55 -8.91 -4.60 -18.41
N ASN A 56 -8.08 -3.71 -17.87
CA ASN A 56 -6.72 -3.42 -18.35
C ASN A 56 -5.67 -4.45 -17.85
N GLY A 57 -6.08 -5.44 -17.05
CA GLY A 57 -5.21 -6.48 -16.49
C GLY A 57 -4.50 -6.09 -15.19
N ALA A 58 -4.57 -4.83 -14.77
CA ALA A 58 -4.12 -4.41 -13.45
C ALA A 58 -5.00 -5.06 -12.37
N PHE A 59 -4.42 -5.45 -11.24
CA PHE A 59 -5.16 -6.19 -10.21
C PHE A 59 -4.74 -5.84 -8.79
N LEU A 60 -5.60 -6.12 -7.83
CA LEU A 60 -5.28 -6.11 -6.41
C LEU A 60 -5.32 -7.53 -5.88
N SER A 61 -4.30 -7.89 -5.10
CA SER A 61 -4.25 -9.21 -4.48
C SER A 61 -5.38 -9.38 -3.45
N GLY A 62 -5.85 -10.61 -3.22
CA GLY A 62 -6.84 -10.86 -2.17
C GLY A 62 -6.41 -10.38 -0.78
N ALA A 63 -5.11 -10.39 -0.49
CA ALA A 63 -4.55 -9.83 0.74
C ALA A 63 -4.67 -8.29 0.79
N THR A 64 -4.41 -7.60 -0.33
CA THR A 64 -4.58 -6.14 -0.42
C THR A 64 -6.05 -5.76 -0.30
N VAL A 65 -6.95 -6.49 -0.96
CA VAL A 65 -8.40 -6.29 -0.87
C VAL A 65 -8.91 -6.52 0.55
N THR A 66 -8.37 -7.53 1.24
CA THR A 66 -8.67 -7.84 2.64
C THR A 66 -8.31 -6.68 3.57
N LEU A 67 -7.16 -6.03 3.34
CA LEU A 67 -6.75 -4.84 4.09
C LEU A 67 -7.65 -3.64 3.76
N LEU A 68 -7.90 -3.39 2.48
CA LEU A 68 -8.77 -2.28 2.03
C LEU A 68 -10.17 -2.36 2.64
N ALA A 69 -10.75 -3.57 2.73
CA ALA A 69 -12.08 -3.79 3.30
C ALA A 69 -12.17 -3.58 4.81
N GLY A 70 -11.05 -3.45 5.51
CA GLY A 70 -11.01 -3.30 6.95
C GLY A 70 -11.40 -4.58 7.72
N PRO A 71 -11.56 -4.49 9.05
CA PRO A 71 -11.87 -5.65 9.89
C PRO A 71 -13.34 -6.09 9.78
N LEU A 72 -13.61 -7.34 10.18
CA LEU A 72 -14.97 -7.92 10.20
C LEU A 72 -15.94 -7.17 11.14
N ALA A 73 -15.44 -6.58 12.22
CA ALA A 73 -16.24 -5.89 13.22
C ALA A 73 -15.63 -4.51 13.56
N PRO A 74 -15.88 -3.48 12.73
CA PRO A 74 -15.43 -2.12 12.99
C PRO A 74 -15.95 -1.61 14.34
N GLY A 75 -15.11 -0.92 15.10
CA GLY A 75 -15.53 -0.22 16.34
C GLY A 75 -15.59 -1.06 17.63
N GLN A 76 -15.29 -2.37 17.59
CA GLN A 76 -15.11 -3.16 18.82
C GLN A 76 -13.81 -2.85 19.59
N TYR A 77 -12.88 -2.11 18.97
CA TYR A 77 -11.56 -1.80 19.53
C TYR A 77 -11.46 -0.44 20.24
N ALA A 78 -12.50 0.41 20.17
CA ALA A 78 -12.44 1.81 20.58
C ALA A 78 -12.85 2.09 22.06
N GLN A 79 -12.50 1.22 23.02
CA GLN A 79 -12.85 1.47 24.45
C GLN A 79 -11.72 2.06 25.30
N ASN A 80 -10.52 2.25 24.79
CA ASN A 80 -9.49 3.07 25.43
C ASN A 80 -8.68 3.75 24.35
N GLY A 81 -8.49 5.07 24.44
CA GLY A 81 -7.84 5.91 23.41
C GLY A 81 -6.35 5.63 23.15
N ASP A 82 -5.85 4.46 23.53
CA ASP A 82 -4.63 3.88 22.99
C ASP A 82 -5.04 2.88 21.91
N ILE A 83 -4.53 3.02 20.69
CA ILE A 83 -4.73 2.01 19.64
C ILE A 83 -3.87 0.79 19.99
N ALA A 84 -4.34 0.02 20.97
CA ALA A 84 -3.61 -1.08 21.60
C ALA A 84 -3.38 -2.19 20.57
N GLY A 85 -2.11 -2.40 20.21
CA GLY A 85 -1.69 -3.47 19.30
C GLY A 85 -1.29 -3.03 17.90
N LEU A 86 -1.42 -1.73 17.56
CA LEU A 86 -0.85 -1.22 16.30
C LEU A 86 0.65 -0.98 16.42
N LEU A 87 1.41 -1.57 15.50
CA LEU A 87 2.85 -1.37 15.42
C LEU A 87 3.13 -0.03 14.73
N LYS A 88 3.61 0.96 15.49
CA LYS A 88 4.08 2.22 14.90
C LYS A 88 5.32 1.94 14.04
N ILE A 89 5.26 2.35 12.77
CA ILE A 89 6.34 2.13 11.80
C ILE A 89 6.89 3.42 11.21
N GLY A 90 6.26 4.56 11.48
CA GLY A 90 6.72 5.85 10.97
C GLY A 90 6.01 7.04 11.60
N LYS A 91 6.25 8.19 11.00
CA LYS A 91 5.60 9.46 11.33
C LYS A 91 5.52 10.39 10.13
N VAL A 92 4.47 11.22 10.10
CA VAL A 92 4.33 12.30 9.13
C VAL A 92 5.39 13.37 9.39
N GLN A 93 6.14 13.70 8.35
CA GLN A 93 7.20 14.72 8.37
C GLN A 93 6.73 16.03 7.75
N THR A 94 5.97 15.95 6.66
CA THR A 94 5.44 17.11 5.94
C THR A 94 4.03 16.83 5.46
N LEU A 95 3.17 17.84 5.48
CA LEU A 95 1.82 17.75 4.94
C LEU A 95 1.43 19.09 4.33
N GLU A 96 1.00 19.06 3.08
CA GLU A 96 0.29 20.12 2.39
C GLU A 96 -1.08 19.56 1.97
N GLY A 97 -2.17 20.29 2.23
CA GLY A 97 -3.53 19.80 1.99
C GLY A 97 -4.01 18.81 3.06
N GLU A 98 -4.72 17.77 2.63
CA GLU A 98 -5.35 16.78 3.50
C GLU A 98 -4.82 15.37 3.22
N ALA A 99 -4.61 14.61 4.29
CA ALA A 99 -4.29 13.20 4.23
C ALA A 99 -4.98 12.46 5.38
N THR A 100 -5.31 11.19 5.16
CA THR A 100 -5.95 10.34 6.16
C THR A 100 -5.25 9.00 6.27
N ALA A 101 -5.29 8.40 7.45
CA ALA A 101 -4.95 7.00 7.65
C ALA A 101 -6.20 6.23 8.10
N THR A 102 -6.49 5.12 7.45
CA THR A 102 -7.42 4.12 7.97
C THR A 102 -6.61 2.99 8.57
N HIS A 103 -6.73 2.82 9.88
CA HIS A 103 -6.00 1.86 10.68
C HIS A 103 -6.55 0.44 10.48
N SER A 104 -5.76 -0.58 10.84
CA SER A 104 -6.17 -1.98 10.66
C SER A 104 -7.38 -2.39 11.51
N ASP A 105 -7.74 -1.60 12.52
CA ASP A 105 -8.97 -1.76 13.32
C ASP A 105 -10.19 -1.04 12.73
N GLY A 106 -10.04 -0.44 11.55
CA GLY A 106 -11.07 0.27 10.80
C GLY A 106 -11.29 1.72 11.24
N THR A 107 -10.60 2.20 12.28
CA THR A 107 -10.68 3.62 12.67
C THR A 107 -9.95 4.49 11.64
N LYS A 108 -10.47 5.70 11.39
CA LYS A 108 -9.90 6.65 10.43
C LYS A 108 -9.42 7.91 11.16
N SER A 109 -8.18 8.32 10.92
CA SER A 109 -7.61 9.58 11.42
C SER A 109 -7.31 10.55 10.27
N VAL A 110 -7.41 11.84 10.56
CA VAL A 110 -6.86 12.90 9.70
C VAL A 110 -5.43 13.12 10.13
N LEU A 111 -4.50 12.93 9.21
CA LEU A 111 -3.08 13.01 9.49
C LEU A 111 -2.64 14.47 9.69
N ALA A 112 -1.77 14.70 10.67
CA ALA A 112 -1.04 15.96 10.85
C ALA A 112 0.47 15.73 10.96
N VAL A 113 1.28 16.78 10.78
CA VAL A 113 2.73 16.70 10.97
C VAL A 113 3.05 16.21 12.39
N GLY A 114 3.90 15.19 12.48
CA GLY A 114 4.28 14.53 13.74
C GLY A 114 3.39 13.34 14.11
N GLU A 115 2.25 13.15 13.45
CA GLU A 115 1.37 12.01 13.69
C GLU A 115 2.03 10.70 13.27
N ALA A 116 1.76 9.64 14.02
CA ALA A 116 2.29 8.32 13.75
C ALA A 116 1.54 7.66 12.59
N VAL A 117 2.25 6.85 11.83
CA VAL A 117 1.64 5.85 10.93
C VAL A 117 2.01 4.45 11.42
N TYR A 118 1.12 3.52 11.20
CA TYR A 118 1.16 2.17 11.75
C TYR A 118 1.16 1.12 10.64
N GLN A 119 1.72 -0.05 10.96
CA GLN A 119 1.65 -1.19 10.07
C GLN A 119 0.19 -1.59 9.85
N GLY A 120 -0.19 -1.79 8.59
CA GLY A 120 -1.55 -2.07 8.18
C GLY A 120 -2.38 -0.83 7.84
N ASP A 121 -1.85 0.39 8.03
CA ASP A 121 -2.56 1.61 7.65
C ASP A 121 -2.77 1.68 6.13
N ILE A 122 -3.95 2.15 5.74
CA ILE A 122 -4.24 2.65 4.40
C ILE A 122 -4.08 4.17 4.46
N VAL A 123 -3.08 4.69 3.77
CA VAL A 123 -2.78 6.12 3.73
C VAL A 123 -3.27 6.70 2.41
N GLU A 124 -4.04 7.78 2.50
CA GLU A 124 -4.65 8.46 1.37
C GLU A 124 -4.37 9.96 1.40
N THR A 125 -4.13 10.56 0.23
CA THR A 125 -4.00 12.01 0.06
C THR A 125 -5.15 12.57 -0.78
N GLY A 126 -5.67 13.72 -0.36
CA GLY A 126 -6.74 14.41 -1.09
C GLY A 126 -6.24 15.18 -2.32
N ASP A 127 -7.17 15.90 -2.94
CA ASP A 127 -6.89 16.83 -4.04
C ASP A 127 -5.87 17.89 -3.63
N GLY A 128 -4.94 18.22 -4.55
CA GLY A 128 -3.92 19.24 -4.32
C GLY A 128 -2.97 18.97 -3.13
N SER A 129 -3.00 17.76 -2.57
CA SER A 129 -2.28 17.43 -1.34
C SER A 129 -0.91 16.81 -1.61
N LYS A 130 -0.02 16.92 -0.64
CA LYS A 130 1.29 16.25 -0.64
C LYS A 130 1.61 15.79 0.76
N LEU A 131 1.91 14.51 0.90
CA LEU A 131 2.31 13.91 2.17
C LEU A 131 3.77 13.50 2.10
N GLY A 132 4.49 13.66 3.21
CA GLY A 132 5.82 13.09 3.43
C GLY A 132 5.87 12.35 4.75
N VAL A 133 6.37 11.11 4.74
CA VAL A 133 6.47 10.23 5.91
C VAL A 133 7.90 9.73 6.03
N SER A 134 8.41 9.67 7.26
CA SER A 134 9.65 8.93 7.56
C SER A 134 9.32 7.67 8.35
N PHE A 135 9.96 6.57 7.98
CA PHE A 135 9.81 5.27 8.62
C PHE A 135 10.95 4.97 9.59
N ILE A 136 10.78 3.91 10.40
CA ILE A 136 11.74 3.50 11.44
C ILE A 136 13.09 3.01 10.89
N ASP A 137 13.17 2.65 9.61
CA ASP A 137 14.39 2.24 8.92
C ASP A 137 15.11 3.41 8.21
N ASN A 138 14.68 4.65 8.48
CA ASN A 138 15.11 5.87 7.80
C ASN A 138 14.66 5.99 6.33
N THR A 139 13.77 5.13 5.83
CA THR A 139 13.11 5.38 4.54
C THR A 139 12.27 6.65 4.65
N VAL A 140 12.44 7.55 3.69
CA VAL A 140 11.59 8.73 3.52
C VAL A 140 10.75 8.56 2.27
N PHE A 141 9.48 8.86 2.39
CA PHE A 141 8.48 8.63 1.38
C PHE A 141 7.66 9.89 1.15
N SER A 142 7.30 10.17 -0.11
CA SER A 142 6.37 11.25 -0.46
C SER A 142 5.29 10.77 -1.41
N MET A 143 4.05 11.21 -1.14
CA MET A 143 2.84 10.98 -1.95
C MET A 143 2.41 12.26 -2.64
N SER A 144 2.05 12.17 -3.91
CA SER A 144 1.29 13.23 -4.60
C SER A 144 -0.17 13.27 -4.14
N ALA A 145 -0.94 14.20 -4.71
CA ALA A 145 -2.40 14.26 -4.55
C ALA A 145 -3.07 12.98 -5.07
N ASN A 146 -4.26 12.68 -4.55
CA ASN A 146 -5.14 11.60 -5.00
C ASN A 146 -4.48 10.23 -5.04
N ALA A 147 -3.58 9.98 -4.08
CA ALA A 147 -2.78 8.78 -3.99
C ALA A 147 -3.28 7.89 -2.84
N ARG A 148 -3.17 6.57 -3.02
CA ARG A 148 -3.57 5.55 -2.04
C ARG A 148 -2.47 4.50 -1.88
N MET A 149 -2.08 4.24 -0.65
CA MET A 149 -1.04 3.28 -0.31
C MET A 149 -1.41 2.45 0.91
N VAL A 150 -1.03 1.18 0.92
CA VAL A 150 -1.19 0.30 2.07
C VAL A 150 0.18 -0.03 2.64
N LEU A 151 0.35 0.21 3.94
CA LEU A 151 1.59 0.02 4.69
C LEU A 151 1.67 -1.40 5.28
N ASN A 152 1.70 -2.42 4.42
CA ASN A 152 1.50 -3.82 4.86
C ASN A 152 2.52 -4.32 5.88
N GLU A 153 3.81 -4.08 5.66
CA GLU A 153 4.87 -4.61 6.52
C GLU A 153 6.06 -3.67 6.59
N LEU A 154 6.53 -3.43 7.82
CA LEU A 154 7.89 -2.95 8.06
C LEU A 154 8.46 -3.64 9.30
N ILE A 155 9.34 -4.61 9.05
CA ILE A 155 10.14 -5.28 10.07
C ILE A 155 11.56 -4.73 9.95
N PHE A 156 12.04 -4.06 10.98
CA PHE A 156 13.38 -3.48 10.99
C PHE A 156 14.11 -3.84 12.28
N ASP A 157 15.25 -4.52 12.12
CA ASP A 157 16.23 -4.75 13.18
C ASP A 157 17.62 -4.35 12.67
N PRO A 158 18.21 -3.24 13.17
CA PRO A 158 19.54 -2.81 12.74
C PRO A 158 20.65 -3.82 13.09
N ALA A 159 20.44 -4.68 14.10
CA ALA A 159 21.39 -5.73 14.45
C ALA A 159 21.26 -6.98 13.56
N ALA A 160 20.15 -7.11 12.83
CA ALA A 160 19.84 -8.24 11.96
C ALA A 160 19.35 -7.79 10.59
N ALA A 161 20.08 -6.88 9.94
CA ALA A 161 19.68 -6.24 8.69
C ALA A 161 19.21 -7.21 7.57
N GLY A 162 19.80 -8.41 7.48
CA GLY A 162 19.39 -9.44 6.52
C GLY A 162 18.03 -10.11 6.80
N LYS A 163 17.42 -9.83 7.95
CA LYS A 163 16.06 -10.25 8.33
C LYS A 163 15.05 -9.10 8.28
N SER A 164 15.51 -7.87 8.01
CA SER A 164 14.63 -6.73 7.85
C SER A 164 13.87 -6.81 6.53
N SER A 165 12.62 -6.36 6.53
CA SER A 165 11.70 -6.44 5.40
C SER A 165 10.80 -5.20 5.37
N MET A 166 10.52 -4.70 4.17
CA MET A 166 9.56 -3.63 3.93
C MET A 166 8.75 -4.02 2.70
N VAL A 167 7.44 -4.17 2.87
CA VAL A 167 6.53 -4.44 1.76
C VAL A 167 5.38 -3.47 1.84
N PHE A 168 5.25 -2.59 0.84
CA PHE A 168 4.14 -1.67 0.75
C PHE A 168 3.41 -1.82 -0.59
N ASN A 169 2.09 -1.61 -0.57
CA ASN A 169 1.26 -1.66 -1.77
C ASN A 169 0.89 -0.26 -2.22
N LEU A 170 1.34 0.08 -3.42
CA LEU A 170 1.05 1.31 -4.13
C LEU A 170 -0.18 1.11 -5.00
N VAL A 171 -1.34 1.52 -4.53
CA VAL A 171 -2.59 1.25 -5.25
C VAL A 171 -2.74 2.21 -6.42
N GLU A 172 -2.53 3.50 -6.19
CA GLU A 172 -2.76 4.56 -7.17
C GLU A 172 -2.01 5.83 -6.79
N GLY A 173 -1.50 6.59 -7.76
CA GLY A 173 -0.87 7.89 -7.56
C GLY A 173 0.63 7.91 -7.84
N ALA A 174 1.28 9.05 -7.56
CA ALA A 174 2.71 9.23 -7.75
C ALA A 174 3.46 9.32 -6.42
N PHE A 175 4.61 8.67 -6.39
CA PHE A 175 5.35 8.41 -5.17
C PHE A 175 6.85 8.51 -5.39
N VAL A 176 7.56 9.00 -4.37
CA VAL A 176 9.02 9.03 -4.34
C VAL A 176 9.48 8.43 -3.03
N PHE A 177 10.45 7.53 -3.10
CA PHE A 177 11.08 6.90 -1.95
C PHE A 177 12.56 7.22 -1.97
N VAL A 178 13.08 7.71 -0.86
CA VAL A 178 14.50 7.63 -0.51
C VAL A 178 14.62 6.44 0.41
N ALA A 179 15.18 5.33 -0.10
CA ALA A 179 15.18 4.09 0.65
C ALA A 179 16.20 4.13 1.79
N GLY A 180 15.77 3.63 2.94
CA GLY A 180 16.59 3.50 4.14
C GLY A 180 17.32 2.16 4.22
N GLU A 181 17.51 1.72 5.46
CA GLU A 181 18.44 0.64 5.82
C GLU A 181 17.96 -0.76 5.43
N VAL A 182 16.66 -0.94 5.15
CA VAL A 182 16.14 -2.22 4.65
C VAL A 182 16.65 -2.50 3.23
N ALA A 183 16.69 -1.49 2.36
CA ALA A 183 16.97 -1.70 0.93
C ALA A 183 18.34 -2.33 0.60
N PRO A 184 19.47 -1.97 1.22
CA PRO A 184 20.76 -2.56 0.84
C PRO A 184 20.91 -4.03 1.24
N ASN A 185 20.35 -4.43 2.40
CA ASN A 185 20.66 -5.71 3.05
C ASN A 185 19.45 -6.61 3.30
N GLY A 186 18.27 -6.03 3.46
CA GLY A 186 17.01 -6.73 3.70
C GLY A 186 16.21 -6.94 2.41
N ASN A 187 14.91 -7.15 2.58
CA ASN A 187 13.96 -7.31 1.49
C ASN A 187 13.03 -6.09 1.41
N MET A 188 13.29 -5.18 0.47
CA MET A 188 12.39 -4.06 0.20
C MET A 188 11.60 -4.30 -1.09
N GLN A 189 10.27 -4.24 -1.00
CA GLN A 189 9.36 -4.40 -2.12
C GLN A 189 8.28 -3.34 -2.16
N ILE A 190 8.02 -2.82 -3.36
CA ILE A 190 6.86 -1.98 -3.66
C ILE A 190 5.98 -2.77 -4.62
N VAL A 191 4.80 -3.18 -4.14
CA VAL A 191 3.81 -3.91 -4.94
C VAL A 191 2.87 -2.89 -5.56
N THR A 192 2.61 -3.00 -6.85
CA THR A 192 1.65 -2.13 -7.56
C THR A 192 0.69 -3.01 -8.36
N PRO A 193 -0.47 -2.48 -8.81
CA PRO A 193 -1.42 -3.26 -9.60
C PRO A 193 -0.89 -3.87 -10.89
N ILE A 194 0.26 -3.39 -11.39
CA ILE A 194 0.82 -3.78 -12.69
C ILE A 194 2.21 -4.44 -12.58
N ALA A 195 2.96 -4.16 -11.52
CA ALA A 195 4.32 -4.63 -11.32
C ALA A 195 4.69 -4.67 -9.84
N THR A 196 5.54 -5.62 -9.43
CA THR A 196 6.23 -5.59 -8.14
C THR A 196 7.66 -5.13 -8.36
N MET A 197 8.11 -4.14 -7.60
CA MET A 197 9.50 -3.71 -7.57
C MET A 197 10.23 -4.39 -6.42
N GLY A 198 11.34 -5.09 -6.70
CA GLY A 198 12.33 -5.43 -5.69
C GLY A 198 13.44 -4.38 -5.69
N ILE A 199 13.68 -3.71 -4.56
CA ILE A 199 14.60 -2.58 -4.46
C ILE A 199 15.87 -3.00 -3.73
N ARG A 200 17.03 -2.61 -4.27
CA ARG A 200 18.33 -2.81 -3.63
C ARG A 200 19.14 -1.50 -3.57
N GLY A 201 19.19 -0.88 -2.39
CA GLY A 201 19.98 0.33 -2.09
C GLY A 201 19.66 1.56 -2.97
N THR A 202 18.41 1.77 -3.36
CA THR A 202 18.03 2.75 -4.39
C THR A 202 16.95 3.73 -3.91
N THR A 203 16.88 4.92 -4.52
CA THR A 203 15.78 5.88 -4.37
C THR A 203 14.82 5.77 -5.56
N PRO A 204 13.77 4.92 -5.52
CA PRO A 204 12.84 4.81 -6.63
C PRO A 204 11.83 5.97 -6.62
N LYS A 205 11.52 6.44 -7.82
CA LYS A 205 10.34 7.24 -8.13
C LYS A 205 9.38 6.36 -8.92
N VAL A 206 8.14 6.26 -8.45
CA VAL A 206 7.12 5.39 -9.00
C VAL A 206 5.88 6.21 -9.28
N LEU A 207 5.41 6.21 -10.52
CA LEU A 207 4.12 6.80 -10.88
C LEU A 207 3.20 5.67 -11.29
N ILE A 208 2.04 5.54 -10.67
CA ILE A 208 1.03 4.56 -11.00
C ILE A 208 -0.26 5.27 -11.39
N ASN A 209 -0.72 4.96 -12.59
CA ASN A 209 -2.08 5.21 -13.03
C ASN A 209 -2.73 3.84 -13.29
N SER A 210 -3.28 3.28 -12.23
CA SER A 210 -3.92 1.96 -12.20
C SER A 210 -5.19 1.92 -13.05
N GLN A 211 -5.89 3.05 -13.19
CA GLN A 211 -7.06 3.18 -14.07
C GLN A 211 -6.68 2.95 -15.54
N LEU A 212 -5.54 3.47 -15.98
CA LEU A 212 -4.99 3.25 -17.32
C LEU A 212 -4.13 1.98 -17.42
N GLY A 213 -3.79 1.36 -16.28
CA GLY A 213 -2.89 0.20 -16.24
C GLY A 213 -1.45 0.57 -16.61
N VAL A 214 -1.06 1.81 -16.37
CA VAL A 214 0.26 2.36 -16.72
C VAL A 214 1.03 2.67 -15.45
N GLY A 215 2.33 2.39 -15.48
CA GLY A 215 3.23 2.89 -14.46
C GLY A 215 4.61 3.19 -15.00
N GLU A 216 5.24 4.18 -14.39
CA GLU A 216 6.57 4.64 -14.69
C GLU A 216 7.46 4.36 -13.47
N PHE A 217 8.57 3.67 -13.72
CA PHE A 217 9.52 3.26 -12.69
C PHE A 217 10.87 3.87 -13.01
N THR A 218 11.31 4.78 -12.16
CA THR A 218 12.55 5.53 -12.34
C THR A 218 13.41 5.40 -11.09
N VAL A 219 14.72 5.36 -11.29
CA VAL A 219 15.68 5.44 -10.20
C VAL A 219 16.28 6.83 -10.17
N LEU A 220 16.32 7.40 -8.98
CA LEU A 220 17.01 8.64 -8.70
C LEU A 220 18.30 8.34 -7.92
N PRO A 221 19.35 9.15 -8.11
CA PRO A 221 20.46 9.19 -7.18
C PRO A 221 19.95 9.51 -5.77
N ASP A 222 20.51 8.83 -4.79
CA ASP A 222 20.33 9.17 -3.39
C ASP A 222 20.76 10.64 -3.16
N PRO A 223 19.90 11.48 -2.54
CA PRO A 223 20.17 12.91 -2.44
C PRO A 223 21.35 13.26 -1.53
N ASP A 224 21.69 12.38 -0.58
CA ASP A 224 22.74 12.63 0.41
C ASP A 224 24.10 12.10 -0.05
N THR A 225 24.11 10.96 -0.75
CA THR A 225 25.32 10.23 -1.14
C THR A 225 25.60 10.28 -2.64
N GLY A 226 24.61 10.61 -3.47
CA GLY A 226 24.67 10.50 -4.93
C GLY A 226 24.71 9.06 -5.44
N HIS A 227 24.62 8.06 -4.56
CA HIS A 227 24.65 6.66 -4.94
C HIS A 227 23.40 6.26 -5.73
N VAL A 228 23.56 5.39 -6.72
CA VAL A 228 22.48 4.82 -7.51
C VAL A 228 22.52 3.31 -7.34
N GLY A 229 21.50 2.78 -6.67
CA GLY A 229 21.31 1.34 -6.54
C GLY A 229 20.64 0.70 -7.77
N SER A 230 20.04 -0.47 -7.58
CA SER A 230 19.27 -1.18 -8.60
C SER A 230 17.88 -1.56 -8.13
N TYR A 231 16.94 -1.69 -9.07
CA TYR A 231 15.67 -2.38 -8.84
C TYR A 231 15.47 -3.48 -9.89
N VAL A 232 14.61 -4.43 -9.59
CA VAL A 232 14.04 -5.38 -10.54
C VAL A 232 12.53 -5.20 -10.59
N LEU A 233 11.96 -5.30 -11.78
CA LEU A 233 10.51 -5.43 -11.93
C LEU A 233 10.18 -6.90 -12.00
N ILE A 234 9.09 -7.26 -11.34
CA ILE A 234 8.57 -8.61 -11.29
C ILE A 234 7.12 -8.53 -11.73
N ASN A 235 6.74 -9.33 -12.71
CA ASN A 235 5.36 -9.49 -13.11
C ASN A 235 4.59 -10.13 -11.93
N PRO A 236 3.58 -9.45 -11.38
CA PRO A 236 2.96 -9.86 -10.13
C PRO A 236 2.05 -11.10 -10.31
N SER A 237 1.70 -11.44 -11.56
CA SER A 237 0.90 -12.63 -11.88
C SER A 237 1.75 -13.89 -12.07
N THR A 238 2.96 -13.73 -12.62
CA THR A 238 3.80 -14.88 -13.03
C THR A 238 5.06 -15.03 -12.19
N GLY A 239 5.45 -14.01 -11.44
CA GLY A 239 6.72 -13.94 -10.75
C GLY A 239 7.94 -13.80 -11.67
N ALA A 240 7.74 -13.62 -12.98
CA ALA A 240 8.81 -13.42 -13.95
C ALA A 240 9.43 -12.03 -13.80
N ILE A 241 10.75 -11.94 -13.97
CA ILE A 241 11.51 -10.68 -14.00
C ILE A 241 11.49 -10.10 -15.41
#